data_AF-A0A183TWL7-F1
#
_entry.id   AF-A0A183TWL7-F1
#
_cell.length_a   1.000
_cell.length_b   1.000
_cell.length_c   1.000
_cell.angle_alpha   90.00
_cell.angle_beta   90.00
_cell.angle_gamma   90.00
#
_symmetry.space_group_name_H-M   'P 1'
#
loop_
_entity.id
_entity.type
_entity.pdbx_description
1 polymer ?
#
loop_
_entity_poly.entity_id
_entity_poly.type
_entity_poly.pdbx_seq_one_letter_code
_entity_poly.pdbx_strand_id
1 'polypeptide(L)'
;MSEDANGPDISPTGSTRRAMNQEEFDAQFTYRAPEESLTRSRLKKFLRRYYQPCLSVNGFFNAVIGFIPIIGWLPKYSFRDNFITDVIGGLTVGIMHVPQGIAYASLARVDPVVGLYTSFFPPLLYMIFGTSRHNSIGSFAVVSLMAGLAADRLVSEYNSQRLPIHKELLELANNETGLPDELHPLSHIEVVSVLTLAIGLVNILMGMLHLEFITTYFSDQVVSGFSTAASMHVFVAQLKDVFSIRGLPKRTGFGQLFLRVFDIISHITSSNPYTIIIAVLSTVFLLVGKEIVGPFAKKKLRLPVPIPFELILVLLLLRFFFFLLLPVPKLPRFDLIPQLVGDAFGIAAVIVAVHISLAKMFAKKLDYEIDPGQELYAIGFASAASSFFPVYPMACSLGRTLVNVEAGTKTQLIWLVSFVATVGYDVMQGLVISIGFALMTTVFRTQW
;
A
#
# COMPACT_ATOMS: atom_id res chain seq x y z
N MET A 1 54.58 -31.48 9.66
CA MET A 1 54.82 -30.78 10.95
C MET A 1 53.50 -30.87 11.68
N SER A 2 53.27 -31.95 12.45
CA SER A 2 53.54 -32.03 13.91
C SER A 2 52.79 -30.91 14.63
N GLU A 3 51.86 -31.17 15.53
CA GLU A 3 52.09 -31.88 16.79
C GLU A 3 50.83 -32.57 17.33
N ASP A 4 51.09 -33.52 18.22
CA ASP A 4 50.18 -34.32 19.00
C ASP A 4 49.06 -33.53 19.72
N ALA A 5 47.83 -34.01 19.59
CA ALA A 5 46.75 -33.76 20.54
C ALA A 5 46.11 -35.09 20.96
N ASN A 6 46.93 -36.04 21.38
CA ASN A 6 46.50 -37.26 22.07
C ASN A 6 46.54 -36.99 23.59
N GLY A 7 45.52 -36.32 24.11
CA GLY A 7 45.22 -36.25 25.53
C GLY A 7 43.73 -36.54 25.76
N PRO A 8 43.35 -37.43 26.70
CA PRO A 8 41.94 -37.59 27.02
C PRO A 8 41.47 -36.36 27.81
N ASP A 9 40.65 -35.51 27.21
CA ASP A 9 39.93 -34.47 27.94
C ASP A 9 38.93 -35.14 28.89
N ILE A 10 39.28 -35.13 30.17
CA ILE A 10 38.47 -35.70 31.24
C ILE A 10 37.29 -34.76 31.45
N SER A 11 36.09 -35.18 31.03
CA SER A 11 34.86 -34.46 31.38
C SER A 11 34.66 -34.52 32.90
N PRO A 12 34.14 -33.46 33.55
CA PRO A 12 33.97 -33.40 35.01
C PRO A 12 32.97 -34.42 35.57
N THR A 13 32.36 -35.24 34.71
CA THR A 13 31.41 -36.31 35.05
C THR A 13 32.04 -37.72 35.00
N GLY A 14 33.35 -37.83 34.78
CA GLY A 14 34.07 -39.11 34.78
C GLY A 14 33.87 -39.96 33.53
N SER A 15 33.19 -39.44 32.50
CA SER A 15 33.09 -40.12 31.21
C SER A 15 34.23 -39.68 30.28
N THR A 16 35.11 -40.62 29.93
CA THR A 16 36.15 -40.42 28.90
C THR A 16 35.59 -40.93 27.57
N ARG A 17 35.17 -40.01 26.70
CA ARG A 17 34.82 -40.35 25.30
C ARG A 17 35.99 -39.97 24.41
N ARG A 18 36.36 -40.86 23.49
CA ARG A 18 37.38 -40.60 22.48
C ARG A 18 36.87 -39.48 21.56
N ALA A 19 37.72 -38.50 21.24
CA ALA A 19 37.42 -37.52 20.20
C ALA A 19 37.25 -38.27 18.87
N MET A 20 36.11 -38.05 18.21
CA MET A 20 35.78 -38.70 16.95
C MET A 20 35.50 -37.65 15.88
N ASN A 21 35.96 -37.92 14.67
CA ASN A 21 35.59 -37.14 13.49
C ASN A 21 34.17 -37.51 13.04
N GLN A 22 33.52 -36.63 12.25
CA GLN A 22 32.14 -36.84 11.79
C GLN A 22 31.95 -38.19 11.09
N GLU A 23 32.92 -38.64 10.29
CA GLU A 23 32.89 -39.95 9.62
C GLU A 23 32.96 -41.13 10.60
N GLU A 24 33.78 -41.03 11.65
CA GLU A 24 33.90 -42.06 12.69
C GLU A 24 32.62 -42.14 13.52
N PHE A 25 32.01 -40.98 13.81
CA PHE A 25 30.73 -40.89 14.49
C PHE A 25 29.61 -41.50 13.65
N ASP A 26 29.53 -41.15 12.37
CA ASP A 26 28.51 -41.64 11.44
C ASP A 26 28.64 -43.16 11.19
N ALA A 27 29.87 -43.68 11.15
CA ALA A 27 30.14 -45.12 11.10
C ALA A 27 29.74 -45.85 12.39
N GLN A 28 30.02 -45.28 13.56
CA GLN A 28 29.67 -45.88 14.85
C GLN A 28 28.17 -45.87 15.12
N PHE A 29 27.47 -44.78 14.78
CA PHE A 29 26.05 -44.60 15.03
C PHE A 29 25.16 -44.92 13.82
N THR A 30 25.75 -45.52 12.78
CA THR A 30 25.05 -45.99 11.57
C THR A 30 24.20 -44.88 10.93
N TYR A 31 24.78 -43.69 10.75
CA TYR A 31 24.10 -42.60 10.07
C TYR A 31 23.83 -42.99 8.61
N ARG A 32 22.55 -43.11 8.25
CA ARG A 32 22.14 -43.21 6.85
C ARG A 32 21.90 -41.81 6.32
N ALA A 33 22.77 -41.35 5.42
CA ALA A 33 22.49 -40.17 4.63
C ALA A 33 21.16 -40.37 3.88
N PRO A 34 20.24 -39.40 3.89
CA PRO A 34 18.95 -39.54 3.20
C PRO A 34 19.20 -39.76 1.69
N GLU A 35 18.73 -40.89 1.15
CA GLU A 35 18.88 -41.28 -0.27
C GLU A 35 18.09 -40.38 -1.25
N GLU A 36 17.30 -39.44 -0.75
CA GLU A 36 16.44 -38.61 -1.62
C GLU A 36 17.26 -37.58 -2.40
N SER A 37 17.07 -37.54 -3.73
CA SER A 37 17.54 -36.43 -4.55
C SER A 37 17.05 -35.10 -3.94
N LEU A 38 17.99 -34.21 -3.59
CA LEU A 38 17.74 -32.95 -2.89
C LEU A 38 16.61 -32.12 -3.52
N THR A 39 16.48 -32.15 -4.86
CA THR A 39 15.46 -31.42 -5.63
C THR A 39 14.06 -32.01 -5.47
N ARG A 40 13.87 -33.33 -5.62
CA ARG A 40 12.57 -33.99 -5.49
C ARG A 40 12.04 -33.94 -4.06
N SER A 41 12.92 -34.05 -3.06
CA SER A 41 12.56 -33.90 -1.64
C SER A 41 12.11 -32.46 -1.33
N ARG A 42 12.81 -31.44 -1.86
CA ARG A 42 12.43 -30.03 -1.69
C ARG A 42 11.07 -29.72 -2.32
N LEU A 43 10.83 -30.16 -3.56
CA LEU A 43 9.54 -29.95 -4.21
C LEU A 43 8.41 -30.70 -3.49
N LYS A 44 8.65 -31.94 -3.06
CA LYS A 44 7.68 -32.71 -2.27
C LYS A 44 7.39 -32.04 -0.92
N LYS A 45 8.40 -31.52 -0.22
CA LYS A 45 8.24 -30.75 1.03
C LYS A 45 7.48 -29.45 0.81
N PHE A 46 7.72 -28.76 -0.31
CA PHE A 46 7.03 -27.55 -0.70
C PHE A 46 5.53 -27.83 -0.98
N LEU A 47 5.24 -28.79 -1.86
CA LEU A 47 3.86 -29.19 -2.19
C LEU A 47 3.12 -29.76 -0.98
N ARG A 48 3.83 -30.49 -0.09
CA ARG A 48 3.27 -31.03 1.15
C ARG A 48 2.61 -29.97 2.01
N ARG A 49 3.14 -28.75 2.03
CA ARG A 49 2.55 -27.67 2.83
C ARG A 49 1.19 -27.20 2.32
N TYR A 50 0.91 -27.34 1.02
CA TYR A 50 -0.38 -26.94 0.44
C TYR A 50 -1.45 -28.02 0.58
N TYR A 51 -1.11 -29.30 0.41
CA TYR A 51 -2.09 -30.38 0.53
C TYR A 51 -2.26 -30.91 1.96
N GLN A 52 -1.26 -30.75 2.85
CA GLN A 52 -1.32 -31.28 4.21
C GLN A 52 -2.47 -30.71 5.06
N PRO A 53 -2.80 -29.40 4.98
CA PRO A 53 -3.98 -28.88 5.67
C PRO A 53 -5.28 -29.49 5.17
N CYS A 54 -5.35 -29.88 3.90
CA CYS A 54 -6.53 -30.51 3.30
C CYS A 54 -6.72 -31.99 3.70
N LEU A 55 -5.76 -32.60 4.41
CA LEU A 55 -5.84 -34.01 4.84
C LEU A 55 -6.68 -34.23 6.10
N SER A 56 -6.96 -33.18 6.87
CA SER A 56 -7.76 -33.26 8.10
C SER A 56 -8.77 -32.12 8.14
N VAL A 57 -10.01 -32.41 8.56
CA VAL A 57 -11.07 -31.39 8.69
C VAL A 57 -10.62 -30.24 9.58
N ASN A 58 -10.01 -30.53 10.73
CA ASN A 58 -9.49 -29.51 11.65
C ASN A 58 -8.30 -28.75 11.05
N GLY A 59 -7.42 -29.45 10.32
CA GLY A 59 -6.30 -28.82 9.62
C GLY A 59 -6.76 -27.86 8.52
N PHE A 60 -7.84 -28.23 7.82
CA PHE A 60 -8.44 -27.42 6.77
C PHE A 60 -9.06 -26.15 7.36
N PHE A 61 -9.88 -26.27 8.42
CA PHE A 61 -10.45 -25.11 9.09
C PHE A 61 -9.38 -24.16 9.64
N ASN A 62 -8.30 -24.70 10.23
CA ASN A 62 -7.18 -23.87 10.71
C ASN A 62 -6.46 -23.15 9.56
N ALA A 63 -6.27 -23.81 8.40
CA ALA A 63 -5.71 -23.16 7.23
C ALA A 63 -6.63 -22.08 6.65
N VAL A 64 -7.95 -22.31 6.63
CA VAL A 64 -8.92 -21.29 6.22
C VAL A 64 -8.90 -20.09 7.16
N ILE A 65 -8.82 -20.29 8.49
CA ILE A 65 -8.70 -19.20 9.47
C ILE A 65 -7.38 -18.44 9.31
N GLY A 66 -6.28 -19.14 9.02
CA GLY A 66 -4.99 -18.51 8.72
C GLY A 66 -5.02 -17.67 7.45
N PHE A 67 -5.69 -18.17 6.40
CA PHE A 67 -5.79 -17.50 5.10
C PHE A 67 -6.82 -16.36 5.05
N ILE A 68 -7.88 -16.45 5.86
CA ILE A 68 -8.94 -15.44 5.99
C ILE A 68 -9.06 -15.02 7.47
N PRO A 69 -8.15 -14.16 7.97
CA PRO A 69 -8.09 -13.79 9.38
C PRO A 69 -9.38 -13.16 9.93
N ILE A 70 -10.21 -12.53 9.09
CA ILE A 70 -11.50 -11.95 9.53
C ILE A 70 -12.41 -12.96 10.22
N ILE A 71 -12.39 -14.22 9.79
CA ILE A 71 -13.18 -15.29 10.41
C ILE A 71 -12.68 -15.58 11.83
N GLY A 72 -11.39 -15.38 12.09
CA GLY A 72 -10.78 -15.62 13.40
C GLY A 72 -11.01 -14.49 14.41
N TRP A 73 -10.94 -13.23 13.98
CA TRP A 73 -11.02 -12.08 14.88
C TRP A 73 -12.44 -11.50 15.03
N LEU A 74 -13.27 -11.54 13.99
CA LEU A 74 -14.60 -10.93 14.00
C LEU A 74 -15.54 -11.55 15.07
N PRO A 75 -15.58 -12.89 15.28
CA PRO A 75 -16.40 -13.47 16.34
C PRO A 75 -15.92 -13.15 17.76
N LYS A 76 -14.63 -12.81 17.92
CA LYS A 76 -14.01 -12.46 19.21
C LYS A 76 -14.08 -10.95 19.50
N TYR A 77 -14.82 -10.20 18.69
CA TYR A 77 -14.89 -8.75 18.79
C TYR A 77 -15.68 -8.28 20.02
N SER A 78 -15.03 -7.55 20.94
CA SER A 78 -15.71 -6.94 22.08
C SER A 78 -16.31 -5.58 21.71
N PHE A 79 -17.61 -5.57 21.41
CA PHE A 79 -18.34 -4.34 21.05
C PHE A 79 -18.28 -3.24 22.11
N ARG A 80 -18.27 -3.61 23.40
CA ARG A 80 -18.28 -2.61 24.49
C ARG A 80 -16.98 -1.80 24.56
N ASP A 81 -15.84 -2.42 24.29
CA ASP A 81 -14.53 -1.80 24.52
C ASP A 81 -13.92 -1.20 23.26
N ASN A 82 -14.15 -1.84 22.10
CA ASN A 82 -13.43 -1.51 20.87
C ASN A 82 -14.28 -0.74 19.85
N PHE A 83 -15.61 -0.80 19.94
CA PHE A 83 -16.48 -0.17 18.93
C PHE A 83 -16.28 1.34 18.86
N ILE A 84 -16.24 2.02 20.00
CA ILE A 84 -16.07 3.48 20.05
C ILE A 84 -14.70 3.87 19.49
N THR A 85 -13.63 3.16 19.84
CA THR A 85 -12.28 3.48 19.36
C THR A 85 -12.14 3.21 17.86
N ASP A 86 -12.68 2.10 17.37
CA ASP A 86 -12.66 1.77 15.94
C ASP A 86 -13.55 2.73 15.12
N VAL A 87 -14.67 3.22 15.70
CA VAL A 87 -15.48 4.25 15.05
C VAL A 87 -14.71 5.57 14.94
N ILE A 88 -14.13 6.05 16.05
CA ILE A 88 -13.32 7.29 16.03
C ILE A 88 -12.15 7.16 15.04
N GLY A 89 -11.43 6.04 15.08
CA GLY A 89 -10.30 5.79 14.19
C GLY A 89 -10.72 5.70 12.72
N GLY A 90 -11.78 4.96 12.41
CA GLY A 90 -12.32 4.84 11.06
C GLY A 90 -12.77 6.18 10.48
N LEU A 91 -13.47 7.01 11.27
CA LEU A 91 -13.85 8.36 10.88
C LEU A 91 -12.63 9.26 10.64
N THR A 92 -11.65 9.22 11.53
CA THR A 92 -10.43 10.05 11.43
C THR A 92 -9.58 9.67 10.22
N VAL A 93 -9.35 8.36 10.03
CA VAL A 93 -8.58 7.83 8.90
C VAL A 93 -9.33 8.12 7.59
N GLY A 94 -10.65 7.91 7.55
CA GLY A 94 -11.49 8.24 6.39
C GLY A 94 -11.38 9.70 5.97
N ILE A 95 -11.41 10.62 6.95
CA ILE A 95 -11.17 12.05 6.71
C ILE A 95 -9.81 12.30 6.06
N MET A 96 -8.73 11.65 6.53
CA MET A 96 -7.39 11.82 5.97
C MET A 96 -7.27 11.25 4.55
N HIS A 97 -8.05 10.23 4.22
CA HIS A 97 -8.01 9.55 2.92
C HIS A 97 -8.55 10.38 1.76
N VAL A 98 -9.49 11.29 2.02
CA VAL A 98 -10.12 12.13 0.99
C VAL A 98 -9.12 13.09 0.33
N PRO A 99 -8.47 14.03 1.05
CA PRO A 99 -7.53 14.97 0.43
C PRO A 99 -6.29 14.26 -0.12
N GLN A 100 -5.80 13.22 0.56
CA GLN A 100 -4.64 12.45 0.11
C GLN A 100 -4.94 11.65 -1.17
N GLY A 101 -6.11 11.02 -1.26
CA GLY A 101 -6.54 10.29 -2.45
C GLY A 101 -6.63 11.22 -3.66
N ILE A 102 -7.29 12.36 -3.52
CA ILE A 102 -7.42 13.39 -4.56
C ILE A 102 -6.04 13.86 -5.05
N ALA A 103 -5.13 14.19 -4.13
CA ALA A 103 -3.80 14.67 -4.47
C ALA A 103 -2.95 13.59 -5.20
N TYR A 104 -3.04 12.33 -4.75
CA TYR A 104 -2.23 11.26 -5.32
C TYR A 104 -2.81 10.69 -6.62
N ALA A 105 -4.11 10.82 -6.89
CA ALA A 105 -4.70 10.55 -8.20
C ALA A 105 -4.04 11.39 -9.31
N SER A 106 -3.77 12.67 -9.04
CA SER A 106 -3.05 13.56 -9.97
C SER A 106 -1.64 13.04 -10.28
N LEU A 107 -0.93 12.51 -9.28
CA LEU A 107 0.39 11.87 -9.47
C LEU A 107 0.31 10.61 -10.35
N ALA A 108 -0.77 9.84 -10.21
CA ALA A 108 -1.05 8.67 -11.03
C ALA A 108 -1.63 9.00 -12.42
N ARG A 109 -1.76 10.29 -12.79
CA ARG A 109 -2.33 10.74 -14.07
C ARG A 109 -3.79 10.32 -14.30
N VAL A 110 -4.56 10.22 -13.22
CA VAL A 110 -5.98 9.85 -13.28
C VAL A 110 -6.84 10.90 -12.58
N ASP A 111 -8.14 10.85 -12.84
CA ASP A 111 -9.09 11.80 -12.27
C ASP A 111 -9.15 11.68 -10.74
N PRO A 112 -9.36 12.80 -10.01
CA PRO A 112 -9.40 12.81 -8.54
C PRO A 112 -10.37 11.81 -7.91
N VAL A 113 -11.47 11.51 -8.61
CA VAL A 113 -12.49 10.53 -8.17
C VAL A 113 -11.89 9.14 -8.00
N VAL A 114 -10.95 8.75 -8.87
CA VAL A 114 -10.21 7.47 -8.78
C VAL A 114 -9.38 7.39 -7.49
N GLY A 115 -8.90 8.53 -7.00
CA GLY A 115 -8.22 8.64 -5.72
C GLY A 115 -9.12 8.30 -4.53
N LEU A 116 -10.40 8.66 -4.60
CA LEU A 116 -11.38 8.28 -3.59
C LEU A 116 -11.67 6.78 -3.66
N TYR A 117 -11.84 6.20 -4.85
CA TYR A 117 -12.03 4.75 -5.00
C TYR A 117 -10.85 3.95 -4.42
N THR A 118 -9.63 4.35 -4.77
CA THR A 118 -8.40 3.71 -4.26
C THR A 118 -8.23 3.88 -2.74
N SER A 119 -8.82 4.94 -2.19
CA SER A 119 -8.82 5.19 -0.75
C SER A 119 -9.79 4.33 0.05
N PHE A 120 -10.83 3.75 -0.56
CA PHE A 120 -11.89 3.04 0.17
C PHE A 120 -12.07 1.57 -0.23
N PHE A 121 -11.95 1.20 -1.51
CA PHE A 121 -12.14 -0.20 -1.95
C PHE A 121 -11.01 -1.14 -1.52
N PRO A 122 -9.72 -0.83 -1.79
CA PRO A 122 -8.64 -1.73 -1.38
C PRO A 122 -8.51 -1.95 0.14
N PRO A 123 -8.68 -0.94 1.01
CA PRO A 123 -8.65 -1.16 2.47
C PRO A 123 -9.80 -2.05 2.97
N LEU A 124 -11.00 -1.94 2.36
CA LEU A 124 -12.13 -2.81 2.68
C LEU A 124 -11.81 -4.28 2.36
N LEU A 125 -11.14 -4.53 1.23
CA LEU A 125 -10.69 -5.87 0.87
C LEU A 125 -9.53 -6.35 1.76
N TYR A 126 -8.62 -5.46 2.13
CA TYR A 126 -7.53 -5.76 3.05
C TYR A 126 -8.03 -6.19 4.44
N MET A 127 -9.14 -5.62 4.93
CA MET A 127 -9.78 -6.02 6.20
C MET A 127 -10.10 -7.52 6.29
N ILE A 128 -10.31 -8.17 5.14
CA ILE A 128 -10.69 -9.59 5.07
C ILE A 128 -9.46 -10.49 5.28
N PHE A 129 -8.33 -10.12 4.67
CA PHE A 129 -7.16 -10.98 4.55
C PHE A 129 -5.97 -10.55 5.44
N GLY A 130 -5.94 -9.30 5.90
CA GLY A 130 -4.82 -8.73 6.63
C GLY A 130 -4.75 -9.21 8.09
N THR A 131 -3.54 -9.37 8.60
CA THR A 131 -3.24 -9.68 10.00
C THR A 131 -2.83 -8.43 10.79
N SER A 132 -2.25 -7.43 10.14
CA SER A 132 -1.85 -6.18 10.82
C SER A 132 -3.07 -5.32 11.18
N ARG A 133 -3.31 -5.15 12.49
CA ARG A 133 -4.49 -4.46 13.03
C ARG A 133 -4.53 -2.95 12.73
N HIS A 134 -3.37 -2.32 12.60
CA HIS A 134 -3.25 -0.86 12.57
C HIS A 134 -2.86 -0.30 11.20
N ASN A 135 -2.31 -1.15 10.31
CA ASN A 135 -1.74 -0.70 9.05
C ASN A 135 -2.79 -0.02 8.17
N SER A 136 -2.54 1.24 7.82
CA SER A 136 -3.43 2.07 7.02
C SER A 136 -3.09 1.96 5.53
N ILE A 137 -3.72 1.01 4.84
CA ILE A 137 -3.61 0.84 3.39
C ILE A 137 -4.42 1.92 2.64
N GLY A 138 -3.97 2.31 1.45
CA GLY A 138 -4.72 3.17 0.53
C GLY A 138 -3.79 3.89 -0.44
N SER A 139 -4.17 5.10 -0.83
CA SER A 139 -3.36 5.96 -1.70
C SER A 139 -2.00 6.28 -1.08
N PHE A 140 -0.92 6.16 -1.86
CA PHE A 140 0.46 6.45 -1.44
C PHE A 140 1.24 7.15 -2.55
N ALA A 141 1.92 8.25 -2.23
CA ALA A 141 2.50 9.17 -3.20
C ALA A 141 3.52 8.53 -4.15
N VAL A 142 4.43 7.72 -3.61
CA VAL A 142 5.54 7.12 -4.38
C VAL A 142 5.01 6.11 -5.39
N VAL A 143 4.11 5.24 -4.93
CA VAL A 143 3.48 4.21 -5.75
C VAL A 143 2.58 4.84 -6.82
N SER A 144 1.88 5.93 -6.48
CA SER A 144 1.07 6.70 -7.44
C SER A 144 1.95 7.34 -8.52
N LEU A 145 3.10 7.91 -8.15
CA LEU A 145 4.07 8.46 -9.10
C LEU A 145 4.65 7.37 -10.02
N MET A 146 5.02 6.20 -9.48
CA MET A 146 5.54 5.08 -10.27
C MET A 146 4.48 4.55 -11.25
N ALA A 147 3.23 4.40 -10.78
CA ALA A 147 2.11 4.01 -11.63
C ALA A 147 1.84 5.03 -12.74
N GLY A 148 1.88 6.32 -12.43
CA GLY A 148 1.72 7.40 -13.41
C GLY A 148 2.83 7.41 -14.47
N LEU A 149 4.08 7.13 -14.09
CA LEU A 149 5.19 7.00 -15.04
C LEU A 149 5.06 5.78 -15.95
N ALA A 150 4.65 4.62 -15.40
CA ALA A 150 4.39 3.41 -16.18
C ALA A 150 3.22 3.62 -17.17
N ALA A 151 2.15 4.26 -16.70
CA ALA A 151 1.00 4.62 -17.53
C ALA A 151 1.38 5.61 -18.64
N ASP A 152 2.12 6.67 -18.32
CA ASP A 152 2.60 7.63 -19.33
C ASP A 152 3.44 6.96 -20.42
N ARG A 153 4.30 5.99 -20.06
CA ARG A 153 5.11 5.23 -21.02
C ARG A 153 4.22 4.41 -21.96
N LEU A 154 3.35 3.58 -21.39
CA LEU A 154 2.55 2.64 -22.17
C LEU A 154 1.47 3.34 -23.00
N VAL A 155 0.76 4.32 -22.44
CA VAL A 155 -0.25 5.11 -23.16
C VAL A 155 0.38 5.85 -24.34
N SER A 156 1.56 6.46 -24.14
CA SER A 156 2.27 7.16 -25.22
C SER A 156 2.71 6.20 -26.33
N GLU A 157 3.26 5.03 -25.97
CA GLU A 157 3.72 4.02 -26.93
C GLU A 157 2.56 3.43 -27.73
N TYR A 158 1.51 2.97 -27.02
CA TYR A 158 0.35 2.33 -27.61
C TYR A 158 -0.43 3.26 -28.55
N ASN A 159 -0.70 4.49 -28.09
CA ASN A 159 -1.44 5.45 -28.88
C ASN A 159 -0.60 5.95 -30.08
N SER A 160 0.71 6.17 -29.93
CA SER A 160 1.56 6.58 -31.05
C SER A 160 1.61 5.53 -32.18
N GLN A 161 1.59 4.24 -31.84
CA GLN A 161 1.58 3.16 -32.82
C GLN A 161 0.23 3.00 -33.53
N ARG A 162 -0.90 3.22 -32.83
CA ARG A 162 -2.25 3.07 -33.40
C ARG A 162 -2.83 4.32 -34.06
N LEU A 163 -2.40 5.53 -33.69
CA LEU A 163 -2.93 6.79 -34.22
C LEU A 163 -2.85 6.96 -35.76
N PRO A 164 -1.82 6.47 -36.48
CA PRO A 164 -1.76 6.59 -37.94
C PRO A 164 -2.85 5.75 -38.62
N ILE A 165 -2.97 4.48 -38.22
CA ILE A 165 -3.98 3.53 -38.72
C ILE A 165 -5.38 4.00 -38.33
N HIS A 166 -5.52 4.55 -37.12
CA HIS A 166 -6.76 5.09 -36.59
C HIS A 166 -7.24 6.29 -37.37
N LYS A 167 -6.37 7.28 -37.69
CA LYS A 167 -6.78 8.45 -38.49
C LYS A 167 -7.23 8.08 -39.90
N GLU A 168 -6.51 7.20 -40.59
CA GLU A 168 -6.93 6.72 -41.92
C GLU A 168 -8.26 5.97 -41.86
N LEU A 169 -8.46 5.07 -40.88
CA LEU A 169 -9.72 4.35 -40.70
C LEU A 169 -10.87 5.25 -40.22
N LEU A 170 -10.60 6.30 -39.44
CA LEU A 170 -11.61 7.27 -38.98
C LEU A 170 -12.04 8.18 -40.13
N GLU A 171 -11.12 8.58 -41.00
CA GLU A 171 -11.43 9.33 -42.23
C GLU A 171 -12.26 8.48 -43.20
N LEU A 172 -12.04 7.15 -43.24
CA LEU A 172 -12.87 6.20 -43.98
C LEU A 172 -14.24 5.95 -43.32
N ALA A 173 -14.32 5.89 -41.99
CA ALA A 173 -15.53 5.60 -41.22
C ALA A 173 -16.42 6.81 -40.96
N ASN A 174 -15.91 8.04 -41.04
CA ASN A 174 -16.72 9.27 -40.91
C ASN A 174 -17.81 9.41 -41.99
N ASN A 175 -17.81 8.54 -43.01
CA ASN A 175 -18.87 8.45 -44.01
C ASN A 175 -20.03 7.52 -43.63
N GLU A 176 -19.87 6.61 -42.66
CA GLU A 176 -20.95 5.72 -42.20
C GLU A 176 -20.90 5.51 -40.68
N THR A 177 -21.87 6.13 -39.99
CA THR A 177 -22.34 5.87 -38.61
C THR A 177 -21.31 5.44 -37.55
N GLY A 178 -20.97 6.37 -36.66
CA GLY A 178 -20.60 6.11 -35.24
C GLY A 178 -19.41 5.18 -34.98
N LEU A 179 -18.37 5.68 -34.31
CA LEU A 179 -17.19 4.87 -33.96
C LEU A 179 -17.58 3.51 -33.32
N PRO A 180 -17.07 2.37 -33.83
CA PRO A 180 -17.14 1.11 -33.10
C PRO A 180 -16.35 1.20 -31.79
N ASP A 181 -16.87 0.60 -30.72
CA ASP A 181 -16.33 0.59 -29.34
C ASP A 181 -14.85 0.15 -29.24
N GLU A 182 -14.34 -0.56 -30.25
CA GLU A 182 -12.94 -1.01 -30.35
C GLU A 182 -11.93 0.11 -30.66
N LEU A 183 -12.43 1.32 -30.91
CA LEU A 183 -11.66 2.43 -31.45
C LEU A 183 -11.40 3.56 -30.44
N HIS A 184 -11.55 3.30 -29.13
CA HIS A 184 -11.18 4.28 -28.09
C HIS A 184 -9.67 4.27 -27.79
N PRO A 185 -9.04 5.44 -27.62
CA PRO A 185 -7.63 5.53 -27.23
C PRO A 185 -7.43 4.92 -25.85
N LEU A 186 -6.26 4.30 -25.63
CA LEU A 186 -5.93 3.70 -24.34
C LEU A 186 -5.88 4.79 -23.27
N SER A 187 -6.72 4.66 -22.24
CA SER A 187 -6.81 5.63 -21.15
C SER A 187 -5.88 5.28 -19.99
N HIS A 188 -5.35 6.29 -19.30
CA HIS A 188 -4.50 6.12 -18.12
C HIS A 188 -5.16 5.26 -17.05
N ILE A 189 -6.48 5.39 -16.84
CA ILE A 189 -7.21 4.59 -15.84
C ILE A 189 -7.15 3.09 -16.15
N GLU A 190 -7.30 2.71 -17.42
CA GLU A 190 -7.26 1.30 -17.83
C GLU A 190 -5.88 0.70 -17.57
N VAL A 191 -4.83 1.46 -17.87
CA VAL A 191 -3.44 1.03 -17.65
C VAL A 191 -3.13 0.88 -16.16
N VAL A 192 -3.50 1.85 -15.31
CA VAL A 192 -3.21 1.76 -13.88
C VAL A 192 -4.04 0.67 -13.18
N SER A 193 -5.26 0.39 -13.63
CA SER A 193 -6.06 -0.72 -13.09
C SER A 193 -5.47 -2.08 -13.50
N VAL A 194 -5.01 -2.24 -14.74
CA VAL A 194 -4.28 -3.46 -15.15
C VAL A 194 -2.95 -3.59 -14.40
N LEU A 195 -2.23 -2.49 -14.20
CA LEU A 195 -1.01 -2.48 -13.39
C LEU A 195 -1.29 -2.90 -11.94
N THR A 196 -2.41 -2.45 -11.37
CA THR A 196 -2.85 -2.85 -10.02
C THR A 196 -3.13 -4.36 -9.95
N LEU A 197 -3.80 -4.91 -10.97
CA LEU A 197 -4.01 -6.36 -11.09
C LEU A 197 -2.68 -7.11 -11.18
N ALA A 198 -1.76 -6.66 -12.04
CA ALA A 198 -0.45 -7.27 -12.23
C ALA A 198 0.37 -7.27 -10.92
N ILE A 199 0.38 -6.14 -10.19
CA ILE A 199 1.02 -6.05 -8.85
C ILE A 199 0.39 -7.03 -7.87
N GLY A 200 -0.94 -7.16 -7.87
CA GLY A 200 -1.66 -8.12 -7.05
C GLY A 200 -1.22 -9.55 -7.34
N LEU A 201 -1.15 -9.92 -8.63
CA LEU A 201 -0.66 -11.24 -9.07
C LEU A 201 0.80 -11.49 -8.69
N VAL A 202 1.68 -10.48 -8.84
CA VAL A 202 3.08 -10.60 -8.40
C VAL A 202 3.16 -10.82 -6.89
N ASN A 203 2.41 -10.07 -6.08
CA ASN A 203 2.40 -10.24 -4.61
C ASN A 203 1.86 -11.62 -4.19
N ILE A 204 0.79 -12.10 -4.82
CA ILE A 204 0.27 -13.46 -4.59
C ILE A 204 1.34 -14.49 -4.96
N LEU A 205 2.01 -14.33 -6.11
CA LEU A 205 3.08 -15.22 -6.54
C LEU A 205 4.27 -15.19 -5.56
N MET A 206 4.66 -14.01 -5.06
CA MET A 206 5.71 -13.89 -4.04
C MET A 206 5.34 -14.62 -2.75
N GLY A 207 4.09 -14.51 -2.29
CA GLY A 207 3.57 -15.27 -1.15
C GLY A 207 3.55 -16.79 -1.42
N MET A 208 3.17 -17.22 -2.63
CA MET A 208 3.22 -18.63 -3.01
C MET A 208 4.65 -19.18 -3.02
N LEU A 209 5.60 -18.40 -3.54
CA LEU A 209 7.02 -18.76 -3.56
C LEU A 209 7.70 -18.62 -2.19
N HIS A 210 6.95 -18.26 -1.15
CA HIS A 210 7.43 -18.04 0.21
C HIS A 210 8.56 -16.98 0.29
N LEU A 211 8.49 -15.96 -0.57
CA LEU A 211 9.48 -14.88 -0.61
C LEU A 211 9.34 -13.92 0.58
N GLU A 212 8.46 -14.20 1.56
CA GLU A 212 8.42 -13.48 2.83
C GLU A 212 9.75 -13.52 3.59
N PHE A 213 10.60 -14.53 3.34
CA PHE A 213 11.93 -14.57 3.95
C PHE A 213 12.78 -13.37 3.54
N ILE A 214 12.59 -12.80 2.33
CA ILE A 214 13.32 -11.62 1.87
C ILE A 214 12.94 -10.41 2.74
N THR A 215 11.69 -10.35 3.17
CA THR A 215 11.17 -9.24 3.99
C THR A 215 11.73 -9.23 5.41
N THR A 216 12.43 -10.28 5.86
CA THR A 216 13.14 -10.28 7.15
C THR A 216 14.46 -9.54 7.08
N TYR A 217 15.01 -9.32 5.88
CA TYR A 217 16.27 -8.61 5.68
C TYR A 217 16.10 -7.09 5.50
N PHE A 218 14.87 -6.58 5.47
CA PHE A 218 14.65 -5.14 5.47
C PHE A 218 14.93 -4.55 6.85
N SER A 219 16.14 -4.03 7.01
CA SER A 219 16.52 -3.30 8.21
C SER A 219 15.81 -1.94 8.27
N ASP A 220 15.63 -1.41 9.48
CA ASP A 220 15.01 -0.09 9.69
C ASP A 220 15.77 1.02 8.92
N GLN A 221 17.09 0.86 8.74
CA GLN A 221 17.94 1.78 7.98
C GLN A 221 17.62 1.77 6.49
N VAL A 222 17.38 0.59 5.89
CA VAL A 222 16.98 0.46 4.48
C VAL A 222 15.65 1.17 4.24
N VAL A 223 14.68 0.97 5.14
CA VAL A 223 13.36 1.58 5.05
C VAL A 223 13.43 3.10 5.19
N SER A 224 14.22 3.59 6.16
CA SER A 224 14.43 5.02 6.37
C SER A 224 15.10 5.69 5.15
N GLY A 225 16.16 5.08 4.61
CA GLY A 225 16.83 5.56 3.40
C GLY A 225 15.90 5.59 2.18
N PHE A 226 15.15 4.51 1.97
CA PHE A 226 14.13 4.42 0.91
C PHE A 226 13.05 5.50 1.07
N SER A 227 12.46 5.64 2.25
CA SER A 227 11.41 6.63 2.52
C SER A 227 11.89 8.06 2.32
N THR A 228 13.14 8.36 2.72
CA THR A 228 13.75 9.69 2.53
C THR A 228 13.96 9.99 1.05
N ALA A 229 14.56 9.07 0.30
CA ALA A 229 14.76 9.21 -1.14
C ALA A 229 13.42 9.35 -1.89
N ALA A 230 12.44 8.52 -1.56
CA ALA A 230 11.13 8.55 -2.17
C ALA A 230 10.36 9.85 -1.85
N SER A 231 10.52 10.39 -0.63
CA SER A 231 9.99 11.70 -0.26
C SER A 231 10.62 12.83 -1.07
N MET A 232 11.92 12.77 -1.35
CA MET A 232 12.60 13.74 -2.23
C MET A 232 12.08 13.65 -3.66
N HIS A 233 11.86 12.45 -4.19
CA HIS A 233 11.24 12.24 -5.51
C HIS A 233 9.82 12.81 -5.59
N VAL A 234 9.00 12.57 -4.56
CA VAL A 234 7.64 13.12 -4.48
C VAL A 234 7.69 14.63 -4.38
N PHE A 235 8.54 15.20 -3.52
CA PHE A 235 8.71 16.65 -3.38
C PHE A 235 9.06 17.31 -4.72
N VAL A 236 10.09 16.81 -5.42
CA VAL A 236 10.49 17.33 -6.73
C VAL A 236 9.38 17.16 -7.78
N ALA A 237 8.61 16.06 -7.73
CA ALA A 237 7.47 15.87 -8.63
C ALA A 237 6.37 16.91 -8.42
N GLN A 238 6.12 17.33 -7.17
CA GLN A 238 5.11 18.33 -6.81
C GLN A 238 5.52 19.77 -7.13
N LEU A 239 6.83 20.07 -7.20
CA LEU A 239 7.31 21.42 -7.53
C LEU A 239 6.76 21.94 -8.86
N LYS A 240 6.58 21.06 -9.86
CA LYS A 240 5.95 21.44 -11.13
C LYS A 240 4.58 22.08 -10.92
N ASP A 241 3.76 21.50 -10.06
CA ASP A 241 2.38 21.92 -9.82
C ASP A 241 2.35 23.18 -8.93
N VAL A 242 3.26 23.28 -7.96
CA VAL A 242 3.46 24.48 -7.12
C VAL A 242 3.82 25.71 -7.95
N PHE A 243 4.78 25.58 -8.87
CA PHE A 243 5.19 26.66 -9.77
C PHE A 243 4.25 26.79 -10.99
N SER A 244 3.33 25.84 -11.19
CA SER A 244 2.42 25.75 -12.34
C SER A 244 3.15 25.84 -13.70
N ILE A 245 4.32 25.20 -13.82
CA ILE A 245 5.12 25.25 -15.05
C ILE A 245 4.55 24.29 -16.09
N ARG A 246 4.21 24.81 -17.26
CA ARG A 246 3.69 24.04 -18.40
C ARG A 246 4.84 23.65 -19.34
N GLY A 247 4.68 22.51 -20.02
CA GLY A 247 5.59 22.11 -21.10
C GLY A 247 6.93 21.47 -20.67
N LEU A 248 7.10 21.13 -19.39
CA LEU A 248 8.32 20.44 -18.95
C LEU A 248 8.51 19.09 -19.67
N PRO A 249 9.73 18.76 -20.11
CA PRO A 249 10.00 17.49 -20.77
C PRO A 249 9.74 16.32 -19.82
N LYS A 250 9.12 15.26 -20.35
CA LYS A 250 8.92 14.01 -19.60
C LYS A 250 10.25 13.27 -19.51
N ARG A 251 10.95 13.39 -18.38
CA ARG A 251 12.18 12.64 -18.08
C ARG A 251 11.84 11.30 -17.42
N THR A 252 12.53 10.22 -17.81
CA THR A 252 12.46 8.88 -17.21
C THR A 252 13.87 8.28 -17.12
N GLY A 253 14.10 7.35 -16.20
CA GLY A 253 15.35 6.59 -16.09
C GLY A 253 16.31 7.08 -15.00
N PHE A 254 17.56 6.63 -15.06
CA PHE A 254 18.57 6.96 -14.05
C PHE A 254 18.88 8.46 -14.04
N GLY A 255 19.02 9.04 -12.85
CA GLY A 255 19.27 10.48 -12.70
C GLY A 255 18.09 11.40 -13.00
N GLN A 256 16.88 10.85 -13.25
CA GLN A 256 15.66 11.63 -13.56
C GLN A 256 15.40 12.75 -12.56
N LEU A 257 15.68 12.54 -11.27
CA LEU A 257 15.48 13.54 -10.23
C LEU A 257 16.29 14.82 -10.50
N PHE A 258 17.60 14.67 -10.78
CA PHE A 258 18.49 15.80 -11.04
C PHE A 258 18.11 16.53 -12.33
N LEU A 259 17.78 15.77 -13.38
CA LEU A 259 17.31 16.34 -14.65
C LEU A 259 16.02 17.14 -14.46
N ARG A 260 15.06 16.61 -13.71
CA ARG A 260 13.79 17.30 -13.42
C ARG A 260 14.02 18.58 -12.60
N VAL A 261 14.93 18.56 -11.62
CA VAL A 261 15.31 19.77 -10.88
C VAL A 261 15.91 20.82 -11.82
N PHE A 262 16.82 20.43 -12.73
CA PHE A 262 17.39 21.32 -13.72
C PHE A 262 16.32 21.90 -14.68
N ASP A 263 15.40 21.06 -15.16
CA ASP A 263 14.30 21.49 -16.04
C ASP A 263 13.37 22.49 -15.33
N ILE A 264 13.09 22.30 -14.02
CA ILE A 264 12.29 23.23 -13.22
C ILE A 264 13.01 24.56 -13.01
N ILE A 265 14.30 24.53 -12.64
CA ILE A 265 15.09 25.75 -12.39
C ILE A 265 15.22 26.58 -13.67
N SER A 266 15.49 25.93 -14.80
CA SER A 266 15.61 26.62 -16.11
C SER A 266 14.32 27.29 -16.57
N HIS A 267 13.15 26.80 -16.14
CA HIS A 267 11.85 27.33 -16.51
C HIS A 267 11.15 28.12 -15.39
N ILE A 268 11.86 28.46 -14.31
CA ILE A 268 11.26 29.11 -13.13
C ILE A 268 10.66 30.49 -13.44
N THR A 269 11.17 31.19 -14.45
CA THR A 269 10.67 32.49 -14.91
C THR A 269 9.30 32.40 -15.57
N SER A 270 8.89 31.22 -16.03
CA SER A 270 7.56 30.97 -16.62
C SER A 270 6.49 30.59 -15.60
N SER A 271 6.81 30.68 -14.30
CA SER A 271 5.92 30.27 -13.22
C SER A 271 4.74 31.24 -13.01
N ASN A 272 3.62 30.70 -12.54
CA ASN A 272 2.44 31.51 -12.21
C ASN A 272 2.54 32.03 -10.77
N PRO A 273 2.63 33.35 -10.53
CA PRO A 273 2.79 33.90 -9.18
C PRO A 273 1.59 33.63 -8.28
N TYR A 274 0.37 33.55 -8.83
CA TYR A 274 -0.84 33.29 -8.04
C TYR A 274 -0.84 31.88 -7.43
N THR A 275 -0.40 30.88 -8.20
CA THR A 275 -0.29 29.50 -7.71
C THR A 275 0.75 29.38 -6.60
N ILE A 276 1.87 30.09 -6.74
CA ILE A 276 2.92 30.12 -5.71
C ILE A 276 2.37 30.74 -4.42
N ILE A 277 1.66 31.86 -4.49
CA ILE A 277 1.05 32.51 -3.31
C ILE A 277 0.08 31.55 -2.62
N ILE A 278 -0.81 30.89 -3.37
CA ILE A 278 -1.76 29.91 -2.81
C ILE A 278 -1.01 28.74 -2.16
N ALA A 279 0.03 28.21 -2.81
CA ALA A 279 0.82 27.11 -2.28
C ALA A 279 1.57 27.49 -0.99
N VAL A 280 2.14 28.70 -0.93
CA VAL A 280 2.82 29.22 0.26
C VAL A 280 1.83 29.43 1.40
N LEU A 281 0.71 30.11 1.14
CA LEU A 281 -0.33 30.33 2.16
C LEU A 281 -0.91 29.02 2.68
N SER A 282 -1.17 28.06 1.80
CA SER A 282 -1.64 26.72 2.15
C SER A 282 -0.62 25.97 3.01
N THR A 283 0.66 26.02 2.63
CA THR A 283 1.74 25.37 3.39
C THR A 283 1.89 25.99 4.77
N VAL A 284 1.85 27.32 4.87
CA VAL A 284 1.90 28.04 6.16
C VAL A 284 0.69 27.67 7.02
N PHE A 285 -0.51 27.64 6.46
CA PHE A 285 -1.72 27.21 7.16
C PHE A 285 -1.58 25.79 7.73
N LEU A 286 -1.07 24.85 6.94
CA LEU A 286 -0.87 23.46 7.37
C LEU A 286 0.21 23.33 8.44
N LEU A 287 1.33 24.03 8.29
CA LEU A 287 2.41 24.04 9.28
C LEU A 287 1.96 24.65 10.60
N VAL A 288 1.32 25.83 10.57
CA VAL A 288 0.78 26.48 11.77
C VAL A 288 -0.30 25.62 12.41
N GLY A 289 -1.20 25.06 11.60
CA GLY A 289 -2.23 24.14 12.06
C GLY A 289 -1.62 22.95 12.80
N LYS A 290 -0.72 22.21 12.15
CA LYS A 290 -0.18 20.96 12.67
C LYS A 290 0.83 21.14 13.82
N GLU A 291 1.73 22.10 13.74
CA GLU A 291 2.83 22.27 14.70
C GLU A 291 2.46 23.17 15.89
N ILE A 292 1.57 24.14 15.69
CA ILE A 292 1.21 25.11 16.74
C ILE A 292 -0.20 24.83 17.28
N VAL A 293 -1.21 24.87 16.41
CA VAL A 293 -2.63 24.77 16.81
C VAL A 293 -2.96 23.37 17.32
N GLY A 294 -2.47 22.32 16.65
CA GLY A 294 -2.71 20.93 17.00
C GLY A 294 -2.27 20.59 18.43
N PRO A 295 -0.98 20.78 18.78
CA PRO A 295 -0.49 20.54 20.13
C PRO A 295 -1.17 21.42 21.18
N PHE A 296 -1.43 22.68 20.86
CA PHE A 296 -2.15 23.59 21.75
C PHE A 296 -3.59 23.12 22.02
N ALA A 297 -4.32 22.73 20.98
CA ALA A 297 -5.67 22.19 21.08
C ALA A 297 -5.68 20.85 21.84
N LYS A 298 -4.72 19.95 21.58
CA LYS A 298 -4.58 18.70 22.32
C LYS A 298 -4.37 18.95 23.82
N LYS A 299 -3.53 19.93 24.18
CA LYS A 299 -3.26 20.27 25.58
C LYS A 299 -4.44 20.96 26.28
N LYS A 300 -5.11 21.89 25.61
CA LYS A 300 -6.17 22.74 26.20
C LYS A 300 -7.57 22.12 26.13
N LEU A 301 -7.89 21.45 25.03
CA LEU A 301 -9.20 20.85 24.76
C LEU A 301 -9.22 19.33 24.97
N ARG A 302 -8.08 18.71 25.36
CA ARG A 302 -7.93 17.26 25.60
C ARG A 302 -8.49 16.40 24.45
N LEU A 303 -8.33 16.88 23.21
CA LEU A 303 -8.84 16.16 22.04
C LEU A 303 -8.07 14.83 21.86
N PRO A 304 -8.75 13.67 21.83
CA PRO A 304 -8.12 12.37 21.59
C PRO A 304 -7.75 12.16 20.11
N VAL A 305 -8.24 13.01 19.21
CA VAL A 305 -8.08 12.89 17.76
C VAL A 305 -7.29 14.07 17.20
N PRO A 306 -6.30 13.84 16.31
CA PRO A 306 -5.61 14.92 15.63
C PRO A 306 -6.54 15.67 14.68
N ILE A 307 -6.46 17.01 14.69
CA ILE A 307 -7.28 17.86 13.83
C ILE A 307 -6.82 17.69 12.36
N PRO A 308 -7.72 17.34 11.43
CA PRO A 308 -7.38 17.10 10.03
C PRO A 308 -7.27 18.42 9.26
N PHE A 309 -6.18 19.18 9.48
CA PHE A 309 -5.96 20.49 8.83
C PHE A 309 -5.96 20.42 7.29
N GLU A 310 -5.45 19.33 6.72
CA GLU A 310 -5.48 19.06 5.27
C GLU A 310 -6.91 19.14 4.71
N LEU A 311 -7.87 18.58 5.44
CA LEU A 311 -9.26 18.58 5.03
C LEU A 311 -9.89 19.96 5.16
N ILE A 312 -9.63 20.66 6.27
CA ILE A 312 -10.15 22.01 6.51
C ILE A 312 -9.70 22.94 5.38
N LEU A 313 -8.44 22.80 4.95
CA LEU A 313 -7.89 23.54 3.83
C LEU A 313 -8.63 23.20 2.52
N VAL A 314 -8.83 21.91 2.22
CA VAL A 314 -9.55 21.49 1.02
C VAL A 314 -10.99 21.98 1.01
N LEU A 315 -11.70 21.94 2.15
CA LEU A 315 -13.07 22.47 2.29
C LEU A 315 -13.14 23.99 2.13
N LEU A 316 -12.11 24.73 2.58
CA LEU A 316 -12.03 26.18 2.43
C LEU A 316 -11.75 26.59 0.98
N LEU A 317 -10.96 25.79 0.25
CA LEU A 317 -10.56 26.07 -1.13
C LEU A 317 -11.56 25.55 -2.18
N LEU A 318 -12.21 24.40 -1.94
CA LEU A 318 -13.15 23.79 -2.88
C LEU A 318 -14.59 24.12 -2.52
N ARG A 319 -15.23 25.02 -3.29
CA ARG A 319 -16.68 25.26 -3.28
C ARG A 319 -17.48 24.25 -4.14
N PHE A 320 -17.04 23.01 -4.27
CA PHE A 320 -17.70 22.01 -5.12
C PHE A 320 -18.20 20.81 -4.33
N PHE A 321 -19.44 20.40 -4.64
CA PHE A 321 -20.02 19.13 -4.23
C PHE A 321 -19.41 18.00 -5.08
N PHE A 322 -18.65 17.10 -4.46
CA PHE A 322 -18.23 15.86 -5.10
C PHE A 322 -19.23 14.76 -4.78
N PHE A 323 -20.11 14.44 -5.73
CA PHE A 323 -20.92 13.23 -5.64
C PHE A 323 -20.08 12.03 -6.08
N LEU A 324 -19.76 11.13 -5.15
CA LEU A 324 -19.07 9.89 -5.46
C LEU A 324 -20.09 8.87 -5.99
N LEU A 325 -20.21 8.75 -7.32
CA LEU A 325 -20.93 7.63 -7.91
C LEU A 325 -20.14 6.34 -7.65
N LEU A 326 -20.82 5.29 -7.18
CA LEU A 326 -20.20 3.96 -7.11
C LEU A 326 -19.88 3.50 -8.53
N PRO A 327 -18.61 3.17 -8.82
CA PRO A 327 -18.20 2.77 -10.16
C PRO A 327 -18.71 1.36 -10.44
N VAL A 328 -19.20 1.15 -11.67
CA VAL A 328 -19.54 -0.19 -12.14
C VAL A 328 -18.24 -0.98 -12.32
N PRO A 329 -18.15 -2.23 -11.81
CA PRO A 329 -16.97 -3.06 -12.01
C PRO A 329 -16.69 -3.25 -13.50
N LYS A 330 -15.46 -2.97 -13.94
CA LYS A 330 -14.98 -3.19 -15.31
C LYS A 330 -13.81 -4.16 -15.27
N LEU A 331 -13.83 -5.15 -16.17
CA LEU A 331 -12.75 -6.13 -16.27
C LEU A 331 -11.47 -5.46 -16.79
N PRO A 332 -10.31 -5.58 -16.11
CA PRO A 332 -9.03 -5.11 -16.62
C PRO A 332 -8.62 -5.87 -17.89
N ARG A 333 -8.01 -5.17 -18.85
CA ARG A 333 -7.51 -5.77 -20.10
C ARG A 333 -6.26 -6.61 -19.84
N PHE A 334 -6.43 -7.93 -19.79
CA PHE A 334 -5.33 -8.87 -19.54
C PHE A 334 -4.21 -8.81 -20.58
N ASP A 335 -4.51 -8.36 -21.81
CA ASP A 335 -3.55 -8.24 -22.90
C ASP A 335 -2.37 -7.30 -22.58
N LEU A 336 -2.57 -6.33 -21.67
CA LEU A 336 -1.55 -5.34 -21.30
C LEU A 336 -0.62 -5.84 -20.18
N ILE A 337 -0.94 -6.94 -19.51
CA ILE A 337 -0.17 -7.46 -18.37
C ILE A 337 1.29 -7.78 -18.75
N PRO A 338 1.60 -8.46 -19.88
CA PRO A 338 2.98 -8.78 -20.23
C PRO A 338 3.88 -7.54 -20.40
N GLN A 339 3.31 -6.42 -20.83
CA GLN A 339 4.04 -5.15 -21.05
C GLN A 339 4.28 -4.38 -19.74
N LEU A 340 3.48 -4.66 -18.72
CA LEU A 340 3.52 -3.99 -17.41
C LEU A 340 4.20 -4.85 -16.33
N VAL A 341 4.51 -6.12 -16.60
CA VAL A 341 5.03 -7.05 -15.59
C VAL A 341 6.34 -6.56 -14.95
N GLY A 342 7.20 -5.90 -15.72
CA GLY A 342 8.45 -5.32 -15.23
C GLY A 342 8.22 -4.17 -14.24
N ASP A 343 7.30 -3.26 -14.55
CA ASP A 343 6.92 -2.18 -13.63
C ASP A 343 6.20 -2.74 -12.41
N ALA A 344 5.33 -3.73 -12.62
CA ALA A 344 4.58 -4.39 -11.56
C ALA A 344 5.53 -5.03 -10.53
N PHE A 345 6.61 -5.69 -10.97
CA PHE A 345 7.59 -6.27 -10.06
C PHE A 345 8.31 -5.22 -9.21
N GLY A 346 8.77 -4.13 -9.84
CA GLY A 346 9.43 -3.03 -9.12
C GLY A 346 8.51 -2.33 -8.12
N ILE A 347 7.25 -2.06 -8.52
CA ILE A 347 6.26 -1.43 -7.65
C ILE A 347 5.82 -2.40 -6.53
N ALA A 348 5.63 -3.69 -6.83
CA ALA A 348 5.30 -4.71 -5.84
C ALA A 348 6.38 -4.81 -4.74
N ALA A 349 7.65 -4.83 -5.12
CA ALA A 349 8.76 -4.84 -4.16
C ALA A 349 8.73 -3.62 -3.22
N VAL A 350 8.44 -2.43 -3.77
CA VAL A 350 8.26 -1.20 -2.98
C VAL A 350 7.07 -1.30 -2.02
N ILE A 351 5.90 -1.76 -2.51
CA ILE A 351 4.69 -1.90 -1.70
C ILE A 351 4.95 -2.88 -0.53
N VAL A 352 5.55 -4.03 -0.81
CA VAL A 352 5.87 -5.05 0.20
C VAL A 352 6.86 -4.51 1.23
N ALA A 353 7.92 -3.84 0.80
CA ALA A 353 8.92 -3.27 1.70
C ALA A 353 8.27 -2.27 2.67
N VAL A 354 7.50 -1.30 2.17
CA VAL A 354 6.83 -0.30 3.02
C VAL A 354 5.80 -0.97 3.94
N HIS A 355 4.99 -1.88 3.40
CA HIS A 355 3.90 -2.50 4.16
C HIS A 355 4.41 -3.37 5.31
N ILE A 356 5.34 -4.29 5.03
CA ILE A 356 5.88 -5.21 6.04
C ILE A 356 6.68 -4.46 7.10
N SER A 357 7.45 -3.44 6.71
CA SER A 357 8.22 -2.64 7.67
C SER A 357 7.33 -1.86 8.63
N LEU A 358 6.25 -1.25 8.14
CA LEU A 358 5.28 -0.57 9.02
C LEU A 358 4.51 -1.57 9.89
N ALA A 359 4.10 -2.70 9.31
CA ALA A 359 3.45 -3.78 10.04
C ALA A 359 4.33 -4.25 11.22
N LYS A 360 5.59 -4.63 10.97
CA LYS A 360 6.55 -5.07 11.99
C LYS A 360 6.86 -4.00 13.03
N MET A 361 7.02 -2.74 12.61
CA MET A 361 7.27 -1.61 13.51
C MET A 361 6.14 -1.48 14.56
N PHE A 362 4.89 -1.50 14.11
CA PHE A 362 3.75 -1.35 15.02
C PHE A 362 3.41 -2.63 15.79
N ALA A 363 3.65 -3.81 15.21
CA ALA A 363 3.63 -5.10 15.93
C ALA A 363 4.54 -5.08 17.15
N LYS A 364 5.80 -4.70 16.95
CA LYS A 364 6.79 -4.59 18.02
C LYS A 364 6.41 -3.51 19.04
N LYS A 365 5.87 -2.37 18.59
CA LYS A 365 5.48 -1.26 19.47
C LYS A 365 4.25 -1.59 20.34
N LEU A 366 3.32 -2.38 19.83
CA LEU A 366 2.03 -2.67 20.47
C LEU A 366 1.90 -4.13 20.93
N ASP A 367 3.02 -4.86 20.97
CA ASP A 367 3.15 -6.22 21.48
C ASP A 367 2.13 -7.20 20.87
N TYR A 368 2.09 -7.30 19.54
CA TYR A 368 1.32 -8.32 18.84
C TYR A 368 2.10 -8.94 17.68
N GLU A 369 1.76 -10.17 17.32
CA GLU A 369 2.39 -10.90 16.23
C GLU A 369 1.74 -10.61 14.88
N ILE A 370 2.55 -10.64 13.83
CA ILE A 370 2.14 -10.50 12.43
C ILE A 370 2.77 -11.64 11.65
N ASP A 371 1.99 -12.21 10.72
CA ASP A 371 2.48 -13.18 9.75
C ASP A 371 2.85 -12.47 8.44
N PRO A 372 4.15 -12.30 8.12
CA PRO A 372 4.57 -11.61 6.91
C PRO A 372 4.12 -12.30 5.62
N GLY A 373 3.99 -13.64 5.62
CA GLY A 373 3.52 -14.39 4.45
C GLY A 373 2.05 -14.11 4.18
N GLN A 374 1.23 -14.11 5.22
CA GLN A 374 -0.18 -13.74 5.12
C GLN A 374 -0.39 -12.28 4.69
N GLU A 375 0.47 -11.36 5.14
CA GLU A 375 0.43 -9.97 4.69
C GLU A 375 0.71 -9.83 3.17
N LEU A 376 1.58 -10.66 2.58
CA LEU A 376 1.79 -10.68 1.13
C LEU A 376 0.53 -11.10 0.37
N TYR A 377 -0.14 -12.16 0.85
CA TYR A 377 -1.43 -12.57 0.30
C TYR A 377 -2.47 -11.46 0.47
N ALA A 378 -2.55 -10.82 1.64
CA ALA A 378 -3.53 -9.78 1.92
C ALA A 378 -3.42 -8.60 0.95
N ILE A 379 -2.21 -8.06 0.75
CA ILE A 379 -1.97 -6.97 -0.22
C ILE A 379 -2.24 -7.45 -1.64
N GLY A 380 -1.82 -8.67 -1.97
CA GLY A 380 -1.97 -9.25 -3.30
C GLY A 380 -3.44 -9.41 -3.70
N PHE A 381 -4.24 -10.05 -2.84
CA PHE A 381 -5.69 -10.20 -3.05
C PHE A 381 -6.43 -8.86 -2.98
N ALA A 382 -6.08 -7.96 -2.05
CA ALA A 382 -6.68 -6.63 -2.01
C ALA A 382 -6.43 -5.85 -3.30
N SER A 383 -5.22 -5.92 -3.86
CA SER A 383 -4.86 -5.26 -5.12
C SER A 383 -5.55 -5.92 -6.33
N ALA A 384 -5.51 -7.25 -6.42
CA ALA A 384 -6.14 -7.99 -7.51
C ALA A 384 -7.67 -7.81 -7.53
N ALA A 385 -8.33 -7.93 -6.37
CA ALA A 385 -9.79 -7.79 -6.27
C ALA A 385 -10.24 -6.32 -6.39
N SER A 386 -9.43 -5.34 -5.99
CA SER A 386 -9.78 -3.93 -6.21
C SER A 386 -9.60 -3.49 -7.65
N SER A 387 -8.75 -4.17 -8.44
CA SER A 387 -8.48 -3.81 -9.85
C SER A 387 -9.70 -3.89 -10.77
N PHE A 388 -10.76 -4.62 -10.38
CA PHE A 388 -12.04 -4.64 -11.09
C PHE A 388 -12.80 -3.31 -10.97
N PHE A 389 -12.38 -2.43 -10.08
CA PHE A 389 -12.84 -1.05 -9.98
C PHE A 389 -11.76 -0.13 -10.56
N PRO A 390 -12.12 1.07 -11.03
CA PRO A 390 -11.16 2.07 -11.47
C PRO A 390 -10.34 2.55 -10.27
N VAL A 391 -9.23 1.87 -10.00
CA VAL A 391 -8.27 2.18 -8.94
C VAL A 391 -6.85 2.17 -9.50
N TYR A 392 -5.94 2.84 -8.79
CA TYR A 392 -4.51 2.73 -9.00
C TYR A 392 -3.84 1.97 -7.84
N PRO A 393 -2.55 1.57 -7.98
CA PRO A 393 -1.92 0.73 -6.99
C PRO A 393 -1.85 1.40 -5.60
N MET A 394 -2.15 0.61 -4.57
CA MET A 394 -2.23 1.04 -3.18
C MET A 394 -0.99 0.66 -2.37
N ALA A 395 -0.71 1.39 -1.29
CA ALA A 395 0.29 1.02 -0.29
C ALA A 395 -0.09 1.54 1.10
N CYS A 396 0.70 1.18 2.11
CA CYS A 396 0.51 1.68 3.47
C CYS A 396 1.10 3.09 3.65
N SER A 397 0.47 3.92 4.49
CA SER A 397 0.96 5.24 4.88
C SER A 397 1.31 5.29 6.37
N LEU A 398 2.55 5.66 6.69
CA LEU A 398 3.01 5.85 8.07
C LEU A 398 2.15 6.87 8.84
N GLY A 399 1.84 8.02 8.22
CA GLY A 399 1.07 9.08 8.86
C GLY A 399 -0.35 8.65 9.22
N ARG A 400 -1.03 7.95 8.31
CA ARG A 400 -2.39 7.44 8.56
C ARG A 400 -2.39 6.31 9.59
N THR A 401 -1.43 5.38 9.52
CA THR A 401 -1.25 4.31 10.51
C THR A 401 -0.97 4.86 11.90
N LEU A 402 -0.14 5.91 12.01
CA LEU A 402 0.15 6.55 13.29
C LEU A 402 -1.11 7.17 13.91
N VAL A 403 -1.91 7.88 13.10
CA VAL A 403 -3.18 8.46 13.58
C VAL A 403 -4.15 7.37 14.03
N ASN A 404 -4.20 6.24 13.32
CA ASN A 404 -5.00 5.09 13.71
C ASN A 404 -4.57 4.54 15.09
N VAL A 405 -3.26 4.38 15.30
CA VAL A 405 -2.69 3.95 16.59
C VAL A 405 -2.96 4.96 17.70
N GLU A 406 -2.83 6.26 17.44
CA GLU A 406 -3.11 7.32 18.41
C GLU A 406 -4.59 7.41 18.78
N ALA A 407 -5.50 7.08 17.86
CA ALA A 407 -6.94 6.97 18.13
C ALA A 407 -7.28 5.78 19.05
N GLY A 408 -6.34 4.84 19.26
CA GLY A 408 -6.52 3.68 20.14
C GLY A 408 -7.33 2.56 19.49
N THR A 409 -7.38 2.49 18.16
CA THR A 409 -8.03 1.41 17.42
C THR A 409 -7.38 0.08 17.73
N LYS A 410 -8.16 -1.00 17.73
CA LYS A 410 -7.60 -2.34 18.01
C LYS A 410 -7.88 -3.34 16.90
N THR A 411 -8.76 -3.01 15.95
CA THR A 411 -9.15 -3.92 14.89
C THR A 411 -9.20 -3.23 13.53
N GLN A 412 -9.36 -4.03 12.47
CA GLN A 412 -9.49 -3.53 11.11
C GLN A 412 -10.93 -3.08 10.77
N LEU A 413 -11.88 -3.14 11.71
CA LEU A 413 -13.26 -2.68 11.51
C LEU A 413 -13.34 -1.19 11.12
N ILE A 414 -12.28 -0.43 11.40
CA ILE A 414 -12.08 0.96 10.97
C ILE A 414 -12.36 1.17 9.48
N TRP A 415 -12.08 0.18 8.62
CA TRP A 415 -12.25 0.29 7.18
C TRP A 415 -13.70 0.25 6.77
N LEU A 416 -14.49 -0.59 7.44
CA LEU A 416 -15.94 -0.63 7.25
C LEU A 416 -16.56 0.68 7.72
N VAL A 417 -16.15 1.20 8.89
CA VAL A 417 -16.63 2.49 9.39
C VAL A 417 -16.28 3.62 8.41
N SER A 418 -15.02 3.69 8.00
CA SER A 418 -14.52 4.71 7.05
C SER A 418 -15.28 4.67 5.72
N PHE A 419 -15.50 3.47 5.18
CA PHE A 419 -16.27 3.24 3.96
C PHE A 419 -17.72 3.69 4.12
N VAL A 420 -18.43 3.20 5.15
CA VAL A 420 -19.84 3.54 5.36
C VAL A 420 -20.02 5.04 5.63
N ALA A 421 -19.17 5.63 6.45
CA ALA A 421 -19.27 7.04 6.81
C ALA A 421 -18.98 7.98 5.63
N THR A 422 -18.09 7.60 4.72
CA THR A 422 -17.65 8.49 3.63
C THR A 422 -18.33 8.18 2.28
N VAL A 423 -18.70 6.91 2.03
CA VAL A 423 -19.31 6.47 0.77
C VAL A 423 -20.82 6.26 0.92
N GLY A 424 -21.31 5.87 2.10
CA GLY A 424 -22.73 5.54 2.32
C GLY A 424 -23.67 6.74 2.41
N TYR A 425 -23.12 7.93 2.68
CA TYR A 425 -23.80 9.22 2.65
C TYR A 425 -22.86 10.12 1.85
N ASP A 426 -23.35 10.84 0.82
CA ASP A 426 -22.56 11.70 -0.08
C ASP A 426 -21.25 12.18 0.55
N VAL A 427 -20.10 12.03 -0.13
CA VAL A 427 -18.75 12.23 0.45
C VAL A 427 -18.66 13.47 1.32
N MET A 428 -19.28 14.58 0.92
CA MET A 428 -19.25 15.82 1.70
C MET A 428 -20.14 15.76 2.95
N GLN A 429 -21.35 15.20 2.85
CA GLN A 429 -22.24 15.02 3.99
C GLN A 429 -21.71 13.97 4.97
N GLY A 430 -21.20 12.85 4.45
CA GLY A 430 -20.53 11.82 5.22
C GLY A 430 -19.32 12.35 6.00
N LEU A 431 -18.54 13.22 5.36
CA LEU A 431 -17.42 13.91 5.99
C LEU A 431 -17.87 14.88 7.09
N VAL A 432 -18.92 15.67 6.87
CA VAL A 432 -19.49 16.57 7.89
C VAL A 432 -20.01 15.77 9.10
N ILE A 433 -20.69 14.66 8.85
CA ILE A 433 -21.16 13.74 9.91
C ILE A 433 -19.96 13.15 10.67
N SER A 434 -18.93 12.71 9.96
CA SER A 434 -17.69 12.17 10.53
C SER A 434 -17.00 13.17 11.46
N ILE A 435 -16.87 14.43 11.02
CA ILE A 435 -16.30 15.52 11.83
C ILE A 435 -17.19 15.81 13.04
N GLY A 436 -18.51 15.96 12.83
CA GLY A 436 -19.46 16.24 13.91
C GLY A 436 -19.45 15.16 14.98
N PHE A 437 -19.44 13.89 14.57
CA PHE A 437 -19.38 12.75 15.47
C PHE A 437 -18.03 12.64 16.18
N ALA A 438 -16.91 12.87 15.49
CA ALA A 438 -15.58 12.88 16.10
C ALA A 438 -15.46 13.98 17.18
N LEU A 439 -15.98 15.18 16.91
CA LEU A 439 -16.03 16.28 17.86
C LEU A 439 -16.95 15.97 19.05
N MET A 440 -18.15 15.45 18.80
CA MET A 440 -19.10 15.08 19.85
C MET A 440 -18.55 13.98 20.76
N THR A 441 -17.96 12.93 20.18
CA THR A 441 -17.37 11.82 20.93
C THR A 441 -16.19 12.30 21.77
N THR A 442 -15.44 13.28 21.27
CA THR A 442 -14.37 13.95 22.02
C THR A 442 -14.90 14.72 23.22
N VAL A 443 -16.00 15.48 23.06
CA VAL A 443 -16.66 16.17 24.18
C VAL A 443 -17.16 15.17 25.23
N PHE A 444 -17.75 14.04 24.82
CA PHE A 444 -18.17 13.00 25.77
C PHE A 444 -16.99 12.35 26.50
N ARG A 445 -15.88 12.08 25.81
CA ARG A 445 -14.66 11.50 26.42
C ARG A 445 -13.94 12.44 27.39
N THR A 446 -14.20 13.74 27.29
CA THR A 446 -13.57 14.76 28.15
C THR A 446 -14.41 15.09 29.39
N GLN A 447 -15.68 14.68 29.39
CA GLN A 447 -16.63 14.86 30.50
C GLN A 447 -16.58 13.70 31.52
N TRP A 448 -15.89 12.60 31.22
CA TRP A 448 -15.75 11.43 32.09
C TRP A 448 -14.31 11.19 32.51
#